data_AF-A0A0D0DCQ3-F1
#
_entry.id   AF-A0A0D0DCQ3-F1
#
_cell.length_a   1.000
_cell.length_b   1.000
_cell.length_c   1.000
_cell.angle_alpha   90.00
_cell.angle_beta   90.00
_cell.angle_gamma   90.00
#
_symmetry.space_group_name_H-M   'P 1'
#
loop_
_entity.id
_entity.type
_entity.pdbx_description
1 polymer ?
#
loop_
_entity_poly.entity_id
_entity_poly.type
_entity_poly.pdbx_seq_one_letter_code
_entity_poly.pdbx_strand_id
1 'polypeptide(L)'
;MDRNGNAYLADFGLLPIVLEFRAVPYLSTTIGSSVRWAAPELFQIPDAASAPPLQLSMDSDIYSFSSVMLQVLSGNVPYHTFKRDEQVLYAVARTIKPDRPQASNLTDNYWEFIQVCWSPRRENKRPSATDVSTFLATQHLS
;
A
#
# COMPACT_ATOMS: atom_id res chain seq x y z
N MET A 1 -5.27 18.39 -4.56
CA MET A 1 -4.18 19.12 -5.24
C MET A 1 -4.62 20.56 -5.39
N ASP A 2 -3.73 21.53 -5.16
CA ASP A 2 -4.05 22.93 -5.43
C ASP A 2 -3.84 23.27 -6.92
N ARG A 3 -4.05 24.55 -7.29
CA ARG A 3 -3.85 25.03 -8.65
C ARG A 3 -2.37 25.11 -9.06
N ASN A 4 -1.45 24.98 -8.11
CA ASN A 4 -0.01 25.08 -8.32
C ASN A 4 0.63 23.69 -8.49
N GLY A 5 -0.16 22.62 -8.47
CA GLY A 5 0.34 21.25 -8.57
C GLY A 5 0.85 20.68 -7.24
N ASN A 6 0.60 21.35 -6.11
CA ASN A 6 0.96 20.82 -4.81
C ASN A 6 -0.02 19.70 -4.42
N ALA A 7 0.53 18.51 -4.21
CA ALA A 7 -0.21 17.38 -3.65
C ALA A 7 -0.29 17.52 -2.13
N TYR A 8 -1.47 17.29 -1.59
CA TYR A 8 -1.72 17.26 -0.15
C TYR A 8 -2.34 15.93 0.19
N LEU A 9 -1.92 15.39 1.32
CA LEU A 9 -2.43 14.13 1.83
C LEU A 9 -3.57 14.44 2.81
N ALA A 10 -4.68 13.71 2.68
CA ALA A 10 -5.92 13.89 3.43
C ALA A 10 -6.41 12.54 3.97
N ASP A 11 -7.42 12.56 4.85
CA ASP A 11 -8.09 11.36 5.38
C ASP A 11 -7.21 10.37 6.17
N PHE A 12 -6.15 10.87 6.81
CA PHE A 12 -5.36 10.09 7.75
C PHE A 12 -6.13 9.85 9.05
N GLY A 13 -6.16 8.59 9.51
CA GLY A 13 -6.70 8.27 10.85
C GLY A 13 -8.15 7.80 10.88
N LEU A 14 -8.79 7.51 9.74
CA LEU A 14 -10.11 6.86 9.72
C LEU A 14 -10.04 5.35 10.04
N LEU A 15 -8.89 4.72 9.83
CA LEU A 15 -8.74 3.27 10.00
C LEU A 15 -8.73 2.77 11.47
N PRO A 16 -8.08 3.44 12.45
CA PRO A 16 -8.17 3.03 13.86
C PRO A 16 -9.60 3.01 14.41
N ILE A 17 -10.42 4.00 14.05
CA ILE A 17 -11.84 4.10 14.47
C ILE A 17 -12.67 2.95 13.87
N VAL A 18 -12.37 2.57 12.62
CA VAL A 18 -13.00 1.43 11.94
C VAL A 18 -12.57 0.09 12.54
N LEU A 19 -11.32 0.00 13.04
CA LEU A 19 -10.80 -1.20 13.70
C LEU A 19 -11.40 -1.42 15.10
N GLU A 20 -11.89 -0.39 15.79
CA GLU A 20 -12.67 -0.54 17.02
C GLU A 20 -14.06 -1.15 16.76
N PHE A 21 -14.62 -0.99 15.55
CA PHE A 21 -15.94 -1.47 15.14
C PHE A 21 -15.94 -2.89 14.52
N ARG A 22 -15.07 -3.80 14.98
CA ARG A 22 -14.94 -5.19 14.50
C ARG A 22 -16.16 -6.10 14.69
N ALA A 23 -17.30 -5.59 15.16
CA ALA A 23 -18.50 -6.38 15.43
C ALA A 23 -19.49 -6.46 14.26
N VAL A 24 -19.23 -5.78 13.13
CA VAL A 24 -20.20 -5.70 12.02
C VAL A 24 -19.63 -6.29 10.72
N PRO A 25 -20.27 -7.31 10.12
CA PRO A 25 -19.83 -7.92 8.85
C PRO A 25 -19.87 -6.97 7.62
N TYR A 26 -20.24 -5.69 7.81
CA TYR A 26 -20.39 -4.68 6.76
C TYR A 26 -19.14 -3.82 6.51
N LEU A 27 -17.98 -4.11 7.12
CA LEU A 27 -16.70 -3.40 6.84
C LEU A 27 -16.14 -3.64 5.41
N SER A 28 -16.90 -4.35 4.58
CA SER A 28 -16.63 -4.58 3.15
C SER A 28 -16.48 -3.29 2.32
N THR A 29 -16.98 -2.14 2.76
CA THR A 29 -16.98 -0.92 1.95
C THR A 29 -15.68 -0.11 2.06
N THR A 30 -15.19 0.19 3.26
CA THR A 30 -13.95 1.00 3.45
C THR A 30 -12.68 0.18 3.23
N ILE A 31 -12.71 -1.11 3.60
CA ILE A 31 -11.61 -2.03 3.32
C ILE A 31 -11.64 -2.47 1.85
N GLY A 32 -12.83 -2.68 1.28
CA GLY A 32 -12.98 -2.98 -0.15
C GLY A 32 -12.47 -1.84 -1.04
N SER A 33 -12.77 -0.58 -0.68
CA SER A 33 -12.32 0.58 -1.46
C SER A 33 -10.82 0.81 -1.45
N SER A 34 -10.09 0.33 -0.42
CA SER A 34 -8.66 0.61 -0.24
C SER A 34 -7.77 -0.65 -0.31
N VAL A 35 -8.35 -1.82 -0.58
CA VAL A 35 -7.64 -3.12 -0.56
C VAL A 35 -6.43 -3.15 -1.50
N ARG A 36 -6.51 -2.40 -2.61
CA ARG A 36 -5.46 -2.35 -3.65
C ARG A 36 -4.17 -1.69 -3.16
N TRP A 37 -4.24 -0.83 -2.15
CA TRP A 37 -3.08 -0.17 -1.57
C TRP A 37 -2.64 -0.81 -0.25
N ALA A 38 -3.55 -1.49 0.44
CA ALA A 38 -3.32 -2.02 1.77
C ALA A 38 -2.23 -3.11 1.85
N ALA A 39 -1.46 -3.07 2.93
CA ALA A 39 -0.41 -4.05 3.21
C ALA A 39 -0.98 -5.44 3.56
N PRO A 40 -0.30 -6.54 3.18
CA PRO A 40 -0.82 -7.89 3.34
C PRO A 40 -1.05 -8.30 4.79
N GLU A 41 -0.23 -7.81 5.72
CA GLU A 41 -0.39 -8.07 7.16
C GLU A 41 -1.72 -7.57 7.74
N LEU A 42 -2.44 -6.68 7.04
CA LEU A 42 -3.75 -6.20 7.47
C LEU A 42 -4.88 -7.21 7.22
N PHE A 43 -4.62 -8.25 6.42
CA PHE A 43 -5.60 -9.28 6.03
C PHE A 43 -5.25 -10.69 6.48
N GLN A 44 -4.04 -10.87 7.04
CA GLN A 44 -3.60 -12.17 7.54
C GLN A 44 -4.28 -12.43 8.89
N ILE A 45 -4.93 -13.59 9.00
CA ILE A 45 -5.49 -14.07 10.25
C ILE A 45 -4.30 -14.45 11.14
N PRO A 46 -4.21 -13.92 12.37
CA PRO A 46 -3.15 -14.32 13.27
C PRO A 46 -3.29 -15.79 13.68
N ASP A 47 -2.20 -16.54 13.67
CA ASP A 47 -2.18 -17.97 14.02
C ASP A 47 -2.52 -18.27 15.50
N ALA A 48 -2.58 -17.25 16.36
CA ALA A 48 -2.84 -17.39 17.78
C ALA A 48 -3.95 -16.46 18.27
N ALA A 49 -4.82 -16.98 19.14
CA ALA A 49 -5.85 -16.22 19.85
C ALA A 49 -5.30 -15.07 20.73
N SER A 50 -3.98 -15.01 20.92
CA SER A 50 -3.26 -13.98 21.68
C SER A 50 -2.49 -12.99 20.81
N ALA A 51 -2.67 -13.02 19.49
CA ALA A 51 -1.99 -12.06 18.63
C ALA A 51 -2.45 -10.63 18.95
N PRO A 52 -1.53 -9.65 18.93
CA PRO A 52 -1.89 -8.27 19.16
C PRO A 52 -2.95 -7.82 18.14
N PRO A 53 -3.85 -6.91 18.54
CA PRO A 53 -4.84 -6.35 17.62
C PRO A 53 -4.16 -5.80 16.38
N LEU A 54 -4.89 -5.79 15.25
CA LEU A 54 -4.37 -5.35 13.97
C LEU A 54 -3.72 -3.97 14.09
N GLN A 55 -2.39 -3.92 13.96
CA GLN A 55 -1.63 -2.69 14.18
C GLN A 55 -1.23 -2.09 12.84
N LEU A 56 -1.87 -0.97 12.52
CA LEU A 56 -1.35 -0.02 11.55
C LEU A 56 0.05 0.41 12.00
N SER A 57 1.00 0.34 11.10
CA SER A 57 2.39 0.67 11.37
C SER A 57 2.95 1.52 10.25
N MET A 58 4.05 2.22 10.52
CA MET A 58 4.80 2.92 9.48
C MET A 58 5.17 1.98 8.33
N ASP A 59 5.50 0.71 8.62
CA ASP A 59 5.75 -0.29 7.57
C ASP A 59 4.55 -0.48 6.64
N SER A 60 3.33 -0.49 7.19
CA SER A 60 2.09 -0.62 6.42
C SER A 60 1.84 0.62 5.55
N ASP A 61 2.17 1.80 6.08
CA ASP A 61 2.11 3.07 5.34
C ASP A 61 3.13 3.09 4.19
N ILE A 62 4.36 2.59 4.41
CA ILE A 62 5.40 2.48 3.36
C ILE A 62 4.95 1.55 2.22
N TYR A 63 4.34 0.42 2.56
CA TYR A 63 3.75 -0.47 1.56
C TYR A 63 2.67 0.26 0.76
N SER A 64 1.74 0.93 1.46
CA SER A 64 0.62 1.65 0.83
C SER A 64 1.10 2.81 -0.05
N PHE A 65 2.12 3.53 0.42
CA PHE A 65 2.77 4.60 -0.33
C PHE A 65 3.37 4.09 -1.63
N SER A 66 4.05 2.94 -1.62
CA SER A 66 4.61 2.38 -2.86
C SER A 66 3.55 1.96 -3.88
N SER A 67 2.36 1.55 -3.41
CA SER A 67 1.19 1.32 -4.26
C SER A 67 0.65 2.62 -4.88
N VAL A 68 0.68 3.73 -4.14
CA VAL A 68 0.38 5.07 -4.68
C VAL A 68 1.44 5.48 -5.70
N MET A 69 2.72 5.25 -5.42
CA MET A 69 3.81 5.56 -6.34
C MET A 69 3.68 4.78 -7.66
N LEU A 70 3.36 3.48 -7.59
CA LEU A 70 3.03 2.68 -8.78
C LEU A 70 1.92 3.34 -9.60
N GLN A 71 0.83 3.75 -8.93
CA GLN A 71 -0.32 4.33 -9.61
C GLN A 71 -0.01 5.66 -10.28
N VAL A 72 0.74 6.52 -9.60
CA VAL A 72 1.14 7.83 -10.14
C VAL A 72 2.05 7.64 -11.35
N LEU A 73 3.05 6.76 -11.26
CA LEU A 73 4.03 6.56 -12.32
C LEU A 73 3.46 5.78 -13.52
N SER A 74 2.55 4.84 -13.27
CA SER A 74 1.98 4.00 -14.34
C SER A 74 0.66 4.49 -14.90
N GLY A 75 -0.04 5.39 -14.20
CA GLY A 75 -1.43 5.76 -14.48
C GLY A 75 -2.46 4.67 -14.17
N ASN A 76 -2.03 3.50 -13.68
CA ASN A 76 -2.90 2.36 -13.42
C ASN A 76 -3.02 2.11 -11.92
N VAL A 77 -4.24 1.85 -11.44
CA VAL A 77 -4.45 1.41 -10.05
C VAL A 77 -3.67 0.11 -9.78
N PRO A 78 -3.13 -0.11 -8.56
CA PRO A 78 -2.54 -1.41 -8.23
C PRO A 78 -3.53 -2.55 -8.50
N TYR A 79 -3.02 -3.66 -9.00
CA TYR A 79 -3.83 -4.82 -9.40
C TYR A 79 -4.89 -4.48 -10.47
N HIS A 80 -4.62 -3.54 -11.39
CA HIS A 80 -5.57 -3.12 -12.44
C HIS A 80 -6.09 -4.26 -13.34
N THR A 81 -5.38 -5.39 -13.41
CA THR A 81 -5.79 -6.59 -14.15
C THR A 81 -6.93 -7.35 -13.45
N PHE A 82 -7.12 -7.15 -12.14
CA PHE A 82 -8.19 -7.73 -11.35
C PHE A 82 -9.42 -6.83 -11.32
N LYS A 83 -10.54 -7.34 -11.85
CA LYS A 83 -11.80 -6.59 -12.00
C LYS A 83 -12.58 -6.42 -10.69
N ARG A 84 -12.32 -7.29 -9.71
CA ARG A 84 -13.10 -7.43 -8.48
C ARG A 84 -12.18 -7.29 -7.27
N ASP A 85 -12.60 -6.51 -6.28
CA ASP A 85 -11.77 -6.20 -5.10
C ASP A 85 -11.57 -7.43 -4.20
N GLU A 86 -12.48 -8.40 -4.23
CA GLU A 86 -12.31 -9.70 -3.58
C GLU A 86 -11.19 -10.54 -4.21
N GLN A 87 -10.92 -10.40 -5.52
CA GLN A 87 -9.78 -11.06 -6.16
C GLN A 87 -8.47 -10.40 -5.72
N VAL A 88 -8.48 -9.07 -5.58
CA VAL A 88 -7.36 -8.31 -5.03
C VAL A 88 -7.10 -8.69 -3.58
N LEU A 89 -8.14 -8.73 -2.75
CA LEU A 89 -8.06 -9.16 -1.35
C LEU A 89 -7.41 -10.54 -1.25
N TYR A 90 -7.85 -11.48 -2.07
CA TYR A 90 -7.28 -12.82 -2.13
C TYR A 90 -5.80 -12.80 -2.52
N ALA A 91 -5.42 -12.02 -3.55
CA ALA A 91 -4.03 -11.88 -3.99
C ALA A 91 -3.15 -11.27 -2.90
N VAL A 92 -3.59 -10.16 -2.30
CA VAL A 92 -2.89 -9.43 -1.24
C VAL A 92 -2.72 -10.31 0.00
N ALA A 93 -3.77 -10.99 0.46
CA ALA A 93 -3.69 -11.90 1.61
C ALA A 93 -2.67 -13.03 1.39
N ARG A 94 -2.50 -13.48 0.14
CA ARG A 94 -1.48 -14.46 -0.28
C ARG A 94 -0.12 -13.84 -0.62
N THR A 95 0.08 -12.56 -0.36
CA THR A 95 1.32 -11.81 -0.64
C THR A 95 1.72 -11.80 -2.12
N ILE A 96 0.75 -12.00 -3.02
CA ILE A 96 0.95 -11.88 -4.47
C ILE A 96 0.99 -10.39 -4.80
N LYS A 97 2.10 -9.93 -5.37
CA LYS A 97 2.31 -8.53 -5.79
C LYS A 97 1.65 -8.27 -7.16
N PRO A 98 1.29 -7.02 -7.50
CA PRO A 98 0.80 -6.71 -8.84
C PRO A 98 1.93 -6.84 -9.86
N ASP A 99 1.58 -7.16 -11.09
CA ASP A 99 2.52 -7.17 -12.21
C ASP A 99 3.05 -5.77 -12.50
N ARG A 100 4.26 -5.67 -13.06
CA ARG A 100 4.83 -4.39 -13.50
C ARG A 100 4.04 -3.87 -14.71
N PRO A 101 3.35 -2.72 -14.62
CA PRO A 101 2.68 -2.14 -15.77
C PRO A 101 3.72 -1.61 -16.77
N GLN A 102 3.37 -1.66 -18.06
CA GLN A 102 4.17 -1.03 -19.11
C GLN A 102 3.91 0.49 -19.08
N ALA A 103 4.85 1.25 -18.52
CA ALA A 103 4.76 2.70 -18.46
C ALA A 103 6.17 3.32 -18.52
N SER A 104 6.37 4.32 -19.39
CA SER A 104 7.66 4.97 -19.59
C SER A 104 8.19 5.67 -18.34
N ASN A 105 7.28 6.21 -17.51
CA ASN A 105 7.64 6.92 -16.28
C ASN A 105 7.96 5.94 -15.12
N LEU A 106 7.61 4.66 -15.25
CA LEU A 106 7.95 3.62 -14.29
C LEU A 106 9.31 2.99 -14.67
N THR A 107 10.37 3.74 -14.44
CA THR A 107 11.75 3.29 -14.69
C THR A 107 12.12 2.08 -13.81
N ASP A 108 13.22 1.40 -14.16
CA ASP A 108 13.71 0.26 -13.40
C ASP A 108 14.03 0.64 -11.94
N ASN A 109 14.65 1.80 -11.72
CA ASN A 109 14.95 2.32 -10.39
C ASN A 109 13.68 2.48 -9.53
N TYR A 110 12.62 3.08 -10.09
CA TYR A 110 11.35 3.21 -9.37
C TYR A 110 10.72 1.85 -9.10
N TRP A 111 10.73 0.94 -10.09
CA TRP A 111 10.16 -0.38 -9.93
C TRP A 111 10.88 -1.21 -8.85
N GLU A 112 12.21 -1.22 -8.87
CA GLU A 112 13.02 -1.90 -7.85
C GLU A 112 12.74 -1.33 -6.46
N PHE A 113 12.67 -0.01 -6.33
CA PHE A 113 12.33 0.63 -5.05
C PHE A 113 10.93 0.26 -4.56
N ILE A 114 9.92 0.22 -5.45
CA ILE A 114 8.57 -0.28 -5.13
C ILE A 114 8.64 -1.71 -4.61
N GLN A 115 9.42 -2.59 -5.26
CA GLN A 115 9.56 -3.97 -4.83
C GLN A 115 10.12 -4.11 -3.43
N VAL A 116 11.08 -3.24 -3.03
CA VAL A 116 11.65 -3.18 -1.68
C VAL A 116 10.59 -2.71 -0.67
N CYS A 117 9.83 -1.65 -0.97
CA CYS A 117 8.71 -1.20 -0.13
C CYS A 117 7.63 -2.26 0.06
N TRP A 118 7.43 -3.13 -0.93
CA TRP A 118 6.52 -4.29 -0.85
C TRP A 118 7.14 -5.54 -0.21
N SER A 119 8.31 -5.45 0.44
CA SER A 119 8.88 -6.58 1.16
C SER A 119 7.95 -7.08 2.27
N PRO A 120 7.96 -8.38 2.61
CA PRO A 120 7.21 -8.87 3.76
C PRO A 120 7.65 -8.15 5.04
N ARG A 121 6.69 -7.70 5.87
CA ARG A 121 6.97 -6.92 7.09
C ARG A 121 7.98 -7.63 8.01
N ARG A 122 7.85 -8.96 8.18
CA ARG A 122 8.74 -9.80 8.99
C ARG A 122 10.22 -9.78 8.58
N GLU A 123 10.52 -9.37 7.34
CA GLU A 123 11.91 -9.27 6.87
C GLU A 123 12.60 -7.97 7.27
N ASN A 124 11.84 -6.98 7.78
CA ASN A 124 12.36 -5.65 8.16
C ASN A 124 13.20 -4.97 7.07
N LYS A 125 12.85 -5.22 5.79
CA LYS A 125 13.52 -4.64 4.61
C LYS A 125 12.84 -3.39 4.07
N ARG A 126 11.61 -3.08 4.53
CA ARG A 126 10.90 -1.89 4.07
C ARG A 126 11.69 -0.64 4.52
N PRO A 127 11.92 0.34 3.63
CA PRO A 127 12.64 1.55 3.98
C PRO A 127 11.84 2.40 4.98
N SER A 128 12.51 3.28 5.70
CA SER A 128 11.84 4.30 6.50
C SER A 128 11.24 5.40 5.61
N ALA A 129 10.36 6.23 6.17
CA ALA A 129 9.85 7.40 5.46
C ALA A 129 10.97 8.38 5.05
N THR A 130 12.03 8.47 5.85
CA THR A 130 13.23 9.27 5.54
C THR A 130 13.97 8.71 4.32
N ASP A 131 14.13 7.39 4.25
CA ASP A 131 14.79 6.74 3.10
C ASP A 131 13.97 6.91 1.82
N VAL A 132 12.63 6.80 1.92
CA VAL A 132 11.72 7.10 0.80
C VAL A 132 11.86 8.54 0.32
N SER A 133 11.86 9.50 1.24
CA SER A 133 12.05 10.92 0.91
C SER A 133 13.40 11.16 0.22
N THR A 134 14.47 10.54 0.74
CA THR A 134 15.82 10.63 0.18
C THR A 134 15.88 10.05 -1.23
N PHE A 135 15.28 8.88 -1.44
CA PHE A 135 15.17 8.27 -2.76
C PHE A 135 14.47 9.20 -3.75
N LEU A 136 13.30 9.73 -3.41
CA LEU A 136 12.54 10.64 -4.29
C LEU A 136 13.31 11.92 -4.62
N ALA A 137 14.03 12.49 -3.65
CA ALA A 137 14.89 13.65 -3.87
C ALA A 137 16.00 13.37 -4.88
N THR A 138 16.57 12.15 -4.89
CA THR A 138 17.61 11.78 -5.87
C THR A 138 17.10 11.66 -7.30
N GLN A 139 15.84 11.24 -7.49
CA GLN A 139 15.25 11.07 -8.82
C GLN A 139 14.73 12.39 -9.42
N HIS A 140 14.51 13.42 -8.60
CA HIS A 140 14.15 14.77 -9.06
C HIS A 140 15.34 15.58 -9.59
N LEU A 141 16.57 15.13 -9.32
CA LEU A 141 17.81 15.79 -9.75
C LEU A 141 18.38 15.23 -11.06
N SER A 142 17.70 14.25 -11.67
CA SER A 142 18.06 13.58 -12.94
C SER A 142 17.03 13.88 -14.01
#